data_AF-E1X1Q7-F1
#
_entry.id   AF-E1X1Q7-F1
#
_cell.length_a   1.000
_cell.length_b   1.000
_cell.length_c   1.000
_cell.angle_alpha   90.00
_cell.angle_beta   90.00
_cell.angle_gamma   90.00
#
_symmetry.space_group_name_H-M   'P 1'
#
loop_
_entity.id
_entity.type
_entity.pdbx_description
1 polymer ?
#
loop_
_entity_poly.entity_id
_entity_poly.type
_entity_poly.pdbx_seq_one_letter_code
_entity_poly.pdbx_strand_id
1 'polypeptide(L)'
;MTYILLISLIFITGVVAIFMMFARQSAIDYFVSLTHFFTLFVLVSHYLELTQRVSFNGSLVIVFGLIFVVSIFTSVVIRFKHYKKTGNSNIEG
;
A
#
# COMPACT_ATOMS: atom_id res chain seq x y z
N MET A 1 8.51 -16.18 -20.63
CA MET A 1 7.16 -16.34 -20.04
C MET A 1 7.12 -16.05 -18.53
N THR A 2 8.20 -16.26 -17.79
CA THR A 2 8.23 -16.19 -16.31
C THR A 2 7.97 -14.81 -15.68
N TYR A 3 8.28 -13.70 -16.35
CA TYR A 3 8.07 -12.35 -15.79
C TYR A 3 6.72 -11.71 -16.15
N ILE A 4 6.02 -12.24 -17.15
CA ILE A 4 4.79 -11.62 -17.68
C ILE A 4 3.72 -11.60 -16.59
N LEU A 5 3.56 -12.70 -15.85
CA LEU A 5 2.61 -12.82 -14.75
C LEU A 5 2.90 -11.81 -13.62
N LEU A 6 4.17 -11.65 -13.25
CA LEU A 6 4.59 -10.70 -12.21
C LEU A 6 4.36 -9.24 -12.65
N ILE A 7 4.68 -8.91 -13.89
CA ILE A 7 4.44 -7.57 -14.46
C ILE A 7 2.94 -7.27 -14.52
N SER A 8 2.11 -8.24 -14.96
CA SER A 8 0.66 -8.10 -14.95
C SER A 8 0.11 -7.90 -13.53
N LEU A 9 0.64 -8.64 -12.54
CA LEU A 9 0.23 -8.50 -11.15
C LEU A 9 0.59 -7.12 -10.58
N ILE A 10 1.80 -6.61 -10.86
CA ILE A 10 2.23 -5.25 -10.49
C ILE A 10 1.28 -4.22 -11.09
N PHE A 11 0.96 -4.35 -12.39
CA PHE A 11 0.07 -3.41 -13.08
C PHE A 11 -1.34 -3.40 -12.48
N ILE A 12 -1.96 -4.58 -12.31
CA ILE A 12 -3.31 -4.70 -11.72
C ILE A 12 -3.33 -4.13 -10.30
N THR A 13 -2.34 -4.50 -9.48
CA THR A 13 -2.26 -4.03 -8.08
C THR A 13 -2.10 -2.52 -8.02
N GLY A 14 -1.32 -1.92 -8.92
CA GLY A 14 -1.12 -0.48 -9.00
C GLY A 14 -2.39 0.27 -9.40
N VAL A 15 -3.11 -0.21 -10.42
CA VAL A 15 -4.38 0.38 -10.86
C VAL A 15 -5.42 0.31 -9.74
N VAL A 16 -5.53 -0.82 -9.06
CA VAL A 16 -6.47 -0.98 -7.93
C VAL A 16 -6.10 -0.05 -6.78
N ALA A 17 -4.81 0.07 -6.43
CA ALA A 17 -4.35 0.96 -5.37
C ALA A 17 -4.74 2.43 -5.64
N ILE A 18 -4.46 2.92 -6.85
CA ILE A 18 -4.78 4.28 -7.28
C ILE A 18 -6.30 4.51 -7.27
N PHE A 19 -7.06 3.57 -7.84
CA PHE A 19 -8.52 3.67 -7.86
C PHE A 19 -9.10 3.77 -6.44
N MET A 20 -8.67 2.92 -5.51
CA MET A 20 -9.14 2.99 -4.12
C MET A 20 -8.71 4.27 -3.39
N MET A 21 -7.56 4.85 -3.75
CA MET A 21 -7.06 6.07 -3.11
C MET A 21 -7.83 7.33 -3.53
N PHE A 22 -8.15 7.45 -4.82
CA PHE A 22 -8.69 8.69 -5.39
C PHE A 22 -10.16 8.63 -5.77
N ALA A 23 -10.69 7.46 -6.12
CA ALA A 23 -12.08 7.32 -6.55
C ALA A 23 -13.04 7.01 -5.39
N ARG A 24 -12.52 6.66 -4.20
CA ARG A 24 -13.32 6.30 -3.04
C ARG A 24 -12.99 7.20 -1.84
N GLN A 25 -14.02 7.71 -1.18
CA GLN A 25 -13.88 8.70 -0.09
C GLN A 25 -13.85 8.08 1.31
N SER A 26 -14.16 6.79 1.44
CA SER A 26 -14.17 6.11 2.74
C SER A 26 -12.75 5.95 3.28
N ALA A 27 -12.56 6.20 4.58
CA ALA A 27 -11.29 5.91 5.24
C ALA A 27 -10.84 4.45 5.08
N ILE A 28 -11.80 3.51 5.07
CA ILE A 28 -11.50 2.09 4.89
C ILE A 28 -10.85 1.85 3.52
N ASP A 29 -11.40 2.47 2.48
CA ASP A 29 -10.87 2.34 1.12
C ASP A 29 -9.45 2.90 1.01
N TYR A 30 -9.16 3.99 1.72
CA TYR A 30 -7.81 4.52 1.82
C TYR A 30 -6.83 3.58 2.54
N PHE A 31 -7.24 2.92 3.64
CA PHE A 31 -6.38 1.92 4.30
C PHE A 31 -6.13 0.69 3.41
N VAL A 32 -7.16 0.25 2.68
CA VAL A 32 -7.04 -0.85 1.71
C VAL A 32 -6.10 -0.44 0.58
N SER A 33 -6.21 0.78 0.07
CA SER A 33 -5.28 1.34 -0.93
C SER A 33 -3.83 1.32 -0.45
N LEU A 34 -3.56 1.80 0.77
CA LEU A 34 -2.23 1.77 1.38
C LEU A 34 -1.66 0.34 1.42
N THR A 35 -2.49 -0.65 1.73
CA THR A 35 -2.10 -2.07 1.74
C THR A 35 -1.75 -2.59 0.35
N HIS A 36 -2.49 -2.16 -0.68
CA HIS A 36 -2.13 -2.45 -2.07
C HIS A 36 -0.82 -1.77 -2.50
N PHE A 37 -0.54 -0.54 -2.06
CA PHE A 37 0.73 0.12 -2.31
C PHE A 37 1.91 -0.59 -1.64
N PHE A 38 1.74 -1.10 -0.42
CA PHE A 38 2.77 -1.91 0.23
C PHE A 38 3.00 -3.22 -0.53
N THR A 39 1.93 -3.88 -0.96
CA THR A 39 2.02 -5.10 -1.78
C THR A 39 2.75 -4.83 -3.10
N LEU A 40 2.45 -3.70 -3.75
CA LEU A 40 3.15 -3.24 -4.96
C LEU A 40 4.65 -3.07 -4.71
N PHE A 41 5.03 -2.46 -3.59
CA PHE A 41 6.43 -2.29 -3.21
C PHE A 41 7.15 -3.64 -3.05
N VAL A 42 6.51 -4.63 -2.43
CA VAL A 42 7.07 -5.99 -2.29
C VAL A 42 7.26 -6.64 -3.66
N LEU A 43 6.26 -6.56 -4.53
CA LEU A 43 6.32 -7.14 -5.87
C LEU A 43 7.40 -6.48 -6.75
N VAL A 44 7.53 -5.16 -6.69
CA VAL A 44 8.58 -4.41 -7.39
C VAL A 44 9.96 -4.75 -6.84
N SER A 45 10.11 -4.82 -5.51
CA SER A 45 11.37 -5.22 -4.88
C SER A 45 11.79 -6.62 -5.34
N HIS A 46 10.85 -7.57 -5.36
CA HIS A 46 11.11 -8.92 -5.85
C HIS A 46 11.48 -8.94 -7.34
N TYR A 47 10.79 -8.16 -8.17
CA TYR A 47 11.12 -8.02 -9.58
C TYR A 47 12.55 -7.49 -9.81
N LEU A 48 12.98 -6.51 -8.99
CA LEU A 48 14.33 -5.97 -9.04
C LEU A 48 15.38 -7.01 -8.63
N GLU A 49 15.13 -7.81 -7.58
CA GLU A 49 16.03 -8.89 -7.17
C GLU A 49 16.28 -9.88 -8.32
N LEU A 50 15.21 -10.30 -8.99
CA LEU A 50 15.28 -11.22 -10.12
C LEU A 50 16.02 -10.62 -11.32
N THR A 51 15.77 -9.35 -11.64
CA THR A 51 16.32 -8.69 -12.83
C THR A 51 17.79 -8.33 -12.65
N GLN A 52 18.16 -7.81 -11.48
CA GLN A 52 19.52 -7.34 -11.18
C GLN A 52 20.42 -8.44 -10.59
N ARG A 53 19.86 -9.62 -10.27
CA ARG A 53 20.56 -10.71 -9.57
C ARG A 53 21.16 -10.27 -8.23
N VAL A 54 20.52 -9.31 -7.57
CA VAL A 54 20.86 -8.84 -6.23
C VAL A 54 19.86 -9.47 -5.26
N SER A 55 20.33 -9.96 -4.11
CA SER A 55 19.43 -10.41 -3.04
C SER A 55 19.38 -9.35 -1.95
N PHE A 56 18.20 -8.81 -1.66
CA PHE A 56 18.02 -7.98 -0.48
C PHE A 56 17.72 -8.81 0.76
N ASN A 57 17.56 -10.14 0.65
CA ASN A 57 17.18 -11.05 1.74
C ASN A 57 15.96 -10.55 2.53
N GLY A 58 15.01 -9.89 1.86
CA GLY A 58 13.84 -9.29 2.50
C GLY A 58 14.10 -8.06 3.38
N SER A 59 15.34 -7.56 3.47
CA SER A 59 15.68 -6.38 4.30
C SER A 59 14.86 -5.14 3.92
N LEU A 60 14.71 -4.86 2.62
CA LEU A 60 13.87 -3.76 2.14
C LEU A 60 12.41 -3.93 2.57
N VAL A 61 11.87 -5.15 2.46
CA VAL A 61 10.49 -5.44 2.86
C VAL A 61 10.30 -5.25 4.37
N ILE A 62 11.28 -5.64 5.19
CA ILE A 62 11.23 -5.47 6.64
C ILE A 62 11.28 -3.99 7.02
N VAL A 63 12.24 -3.23 6.47
CA VAL A 63 12.42 -1.81 6.80
C VAL A 63 11.19 -1.00 6.38
N PHE A 64 10.75 -1.15 5.13
CA PHE A 64 9.56 -0.45 4.65
C PHE A 64 8.27 -0.98 5.27
N GLY A 65 8.24 -2.26 5.68
CA GLY A 65 7.13 -2.84 6.43
C GLY A 65 6.94 -2.19 7.81
N LEU A 66 8.04 -1.94 8.53
CA LEU A 66 7.98 -1.22 9.82
C LEU A 66 7.46 0.21 9.63
N ILE A 67 7.97 0.93 8.63
CA ILE A 67 7.50 2.28 8.31
C ILE A 67 6.00 2.25 7.98
N PHE A 68 5.58 1.30 7.16
CA PHE A 68 4.19 1.12 6.75
C PHE A 68 3.25 0.87 7.94
N VAL A 69 3.63 -0.01 8.86
CA VAL A 69 2.85 -0.30 10.09
C VAL A 69 2.69 0.97 10.93
N VAL A 70 3.78 1.72 11.16
CA VAL A 70 3.72 2.97 11.92
C VAL A 70 2.83 4.00 11.22
N SER A 71 2.91 4.12 9.90
CA SER A 71 2.07 5.02 9.11
C SER A 71 0.58 4.66 9.21
N ILE A 72 0.24 3.37 9.11
CA ILE A 72 -1.16 2.91 9.29
C ILE A 72 -1.66 3.25 10.67
N PHE A 73 -0.93 2.87 11.73
CA PHE A 73 -1.37 3.12 13.10
C PHE A 73 -1.59 4.61 13.35
N THR A 74 -0.66 5.44 12.90
CA THR A 74 -0.77 6.90 13.02
C THR A 74 -1.99 7.42 12.28
N SER A 75 -2.20 6.99 11.04
CA SER A 75 -3.35 7.38 10.23
C SER A 75 -4.67 6.96 10.87
N VAL A 76 -4.77 5.72 11.37
CA VAL A 76 -5.96 5.21 12.11
C VAL A 76 -6.25 6.07 13.35
N VAL A 77 -5.25 6.38 14.16
CA VAL A 77 -5.43 7.19 15.38
C VAL A 77 -5.95 8.60 15.05
N ILE A 78 -5.33 9.26 14.08
CA ILE A 78 -5.75 10.60 13.63
C ILE A 78 -7.19 10.56 13.14
N ARG A 79 -7.52 9.55 12.33
CA ARG A 79 -8.85 9.42 11.73
C ARG A 79 -9.91 9.09 12.77
N PHE A 80 -9.62 8.20 13.71
CA PHE A 80 -10.54 7.86 14.79
C PHE A 80 -10.83 9.08 15.68
N LYS A 81 -9.81 9.91 15.96
CA LYS A 81 -9.99 11.17 16.69
C LYS A 81 -10.87 12.16 15.91
N HIS A 82 -10.68 12.25 14.59
CA HIS A 82 -11.52 13.09 13.73
C HIS A 82 -12.97 12.59 13.70
N TYR A 83 -13.18 11.28 13.49
CA TYR A 83 -14.50 10.65 13.48
C TYR A 83 -15.27 10.90 14.79
N LYS A 84 -14.60 10.78 15.96
CA LYS A 84 -15.21 11.12 17.25
C LYS A 84 -15.68 12.57 17.35
N LYS A 85 -15.06 13.49 16.61
CA LYS A 85 -15.38 14.91 16.62
C LYS A 85 -16.48 15.29 15.62
N THR A 86 -16.45 14.73 14.41
CA THR A 86 -17.34 15.12 13.31
C THR A 86 -18.44 14.11 13.01
N GLY A 87 -18.34 12.88 13.53
CA GLY A 87 -19.23 11.76 13.16
C GLY A 87 -19.00 11.26 11.74
N ASN A 88 -18.01 11.79 11.01
CA ASN A 88 -17.77 11.46 9.61
C ASN A 88 -16.45 10.70 9.41
N SER A 89 -16.55 9.59 8.69
CA SER A 89 -15.45 8.71 8.31
C SER A 89 -14.91 8.99 6.89
N ASN A 90 -15.43 9.98 6.18
CA ASN A 90 -15.00 10.36 4.83
C ASN A 90 -13.79 11.30 4.84
N ILE A 91 -12.88 11.11 3.89
CA ILE A 91 -11.57 11.79 3.84
C ILE A 91 -11.70 13.29 3.60
N GLU A 92 -12.77 13.71 2.94
CA GLU A 92 -13.04 15.12 2.63
C GLU A 92 -13.60 15.93 3.81
N GLY A 93 -14.02 15.29 4.90
CA GLY A 93 -14.49 15.97 6.12
C GLY A 93 -15.79 15.41 6.63
#